data_AF-A0A256ZJC8-F1
#
_entry.id   AF-A0A256ZJC8-F1
#
_cell.length_a   1.000
_cell.length_b   1.000
_cell.length_c   1.000
_cell.angle_alpha   90.00
_cell.angle_beta   90.00
_cell.angle_gamma   90.00
#
_symmetry.space_group_name_H-M   'P 1'
#
loop_
_entity.id
_entity.type
_entity.pdbx_description
1 polymer ?
#
loop_
_entity_poly.entity_id
_entity_poly.type
_entity_poly.pdbx_seq_one_letter_code
_entity_poly.pdbx_strand_id
1 'polypeptide(L)'
;MKAACEICGERPAAFVCSICGRKVCANCFDMATWTCSSCRQKLNPPVLLPRQMGLPSGWLVLGITLLLTGFLLVALGVLLSGQARGFLFVFPFFIFANSAMPSYVFLALLVLFVAFTLAVFLAFLKWFAPGTSGT
;
A
#
# COMPACT_ATOMS: atom_id res chain seq x y z
N MET A 1 33.95 -11.39 43.53
CA MET A 1 34.74 -11.05 42.32
C MET A 1 33.76 -10.73 41.21
N LYS A 2 33.83 -9.54 40.58
CA LYS A 2 32.97 -9.23 39.42
C LYS A 2 33.62 -9.83 38.17
N ALA A 3 32.87 -10.61 37.39
CA ALA A 3 33.39 -11.17 36.15
C ALA A 3 33.74 -10.03 35.18
N ALA A 4 34.90 -10.11 34.52
CA ALA A 4 35.27 -9.17 33.47
C ALA A 4 34.48 -9.46 32.18
N CYS A 5 34.34 -8.46 31.32
CA CYS A 5 33.72 -8.60 30.01
C CYS A 5 34.53 -9.57 29.15
N GLU A 6 33.87 -10.59 28.59
CA GLU A 6 34.49 -11.58 27.72
C GLU A 6 34.81 -11.04 26.30
N ILE A 7 34.39 -9.81 25.98
CA ILE A 7 34.68 -9.15 24.70
C ILE A 7 35.85 -8.17 24.84
N CYS A 8 35.83 -7.29 25.84
CA CYS A 8 36.85 -6.25 25.99
C CYS A 8 37.87 -6.52 27.10
N GLY A 9 37.63 -7.43 28.04
CA GLY A 9 38.55 -7.78 29.13
C GLY A 9 38.79 -6.69 30.19
N GLU A 10 38.53 -5.42 29.88
CA GLU A 10 38.89 -4.29 30.73
C GLU A 10 37.80 -3.90 31.74
N ARG A 11 36.52 -4.09 31.39
CA ARG A 11 35.37 -3.60 32.16
C ARG A 11 34.62 -4.74 32.84
N PRO A 12 34.00 -4.51 34.02
CA PRO A 12 33.15 -5.51 34.64
C PRO A 12 31.94 -5.84 33.74
N ALA A 13 31.62 -7.12 33.61
CA ALA A 13 30.43 -7.57 32.92
C ALA A 13 29.17 -7.23 33.73
N ALA A 14 28.16 -6.73 33.02
CA ALA A 14 26.88 -6.33 33.59
C ALA A 14 25.69 -7.05 32.93
N PHE A 15 25.87 -7.55 31.70
CA PHE A 15 24.82 -8.16 30.89
C PHE A 15 25.27 -9.53 30.35
N VAL A 16 24.33 -10.38 29.99
CA VAL A 16 24.58 -11.69 29.36
C VAL A 16 23.91 -11.71 27.99
N CYS A 17 24.65 -12.08 26.95
CA CYS A 17 24.11 -12.18 25.60
C CYS A 17 23.13 -13.35 25.49
N SER A 18 21.92 -13.11 24.97
CA SER A 18 20.88 -14.13 24.78
C SER A 18 21.23 -15.23 23.77
N ILE A 19 22.13 -14.94 22.83
CA ILE A 19 22.49 -15.86 21.73
C ILE A 19 23.70 -16.73 22.08
N CYS A 20 24.76 -16.14 22.64
CA CYS A 20 26.01 -16.87 22.91
C CYS A 20 26.31 -17.07 24.40
N GLY A 21 25.49 -16.55 25.31
CA GLY A 21 25.65 -16.72 26.76
C GLY A 21 26.85 -15.98 27.38
N ARG A 22 27.65 -15.24 26.59
CA ARG A 22 28.84 -14.52 27.08
C ARG A 22 28.47 -13.36 28.00
N LYS A 23 29.29 -13.14 29.04
CA LYS A 23 29.16 -12.00 29.97
C LYS A 23 29.83 -10.76 29.39
N VAL A 24 29.05 -9.71 29.18
CA VAL A 24 29.45 -8.47 28.49
C VAL A 24 29.20 -7.22 29.32
N CYS A 25 30.02 -6.20 29.11
CA CYS A 25 29.81 -4.87 29.70
C CYS A 25 28.73 -4.09 28.93
N ALA A 26 28.24 -3.00 29.53
CA ALA A 26 27.23 -2.11 28.93
C ALA A 26 27.63 -1.57 27.54
N ASN A 27 28.92 -1.43 27.27
CA ASN A 27 29.42 -0.87 26.01
C ASN A 27 29.50 -1.90 24.86
N CYS A 28 29.64 -3.18 25.21
CA CYS A 28 29.71 -4.28 24.23
C CYS A 28 28.35 -4.96 24.02
N PHE A 29 27.33 -4.51 24.75
CA PHE A 29 25.96 -5.01 24.70
C PHE A 29 25.07 -4.03 23.94
N ASP A 30 24.31 -4.53 22.98
CA ASP A 30 23.33 -3.76 22.24
C ASP A 30 21.95 -3.96 22.88
N MET A 31 21.42 -2.90 23.51
CA MET A 31 20.11 -2.92 24.16
C MET A 31 18.96 -3.09 23.16
N ALA A 32 19.13 -2.67 21.90
CA ALA A 32 18.07 -2.77 20.90
C ALA A 32 17.82 -4.22 20.47
N THR A 33 18.89 -5.02 20.38
CA THR A 33 18.81 -6.42 19.96
C THR A 33 18.95 -7.40 21.12
N TRP A 34 19.27 -6.94 22.33
CA TRP A 34 19.59 -7.78 23.49
C TRP A 34 20.74 -8.76 23.25
N THR A 35 21.69 -8.37 22.38
CA THR A 35 22.82 -9.22 21.97
C THR A 35 24.16 -8.51 22.14
N CYS A 36 25.25 -9.27 22.15
CA CYS A 36 26.58 -8.69 22.10
C CYS A 36 26.95 -8.25 20.68
N SER A 37 27.87 -7.29 20.56
CA SER A 37 28.34 -6.73 19.29
C SER A 37 28.76 -7.78 18.26
N SER A 38 29.41 -8.86 18.71
CA SER A 38 29.83 -9.98 17.85
C SER A 38 28.65 -10.78 17.28
N CYS A 39 27.59 -11.00 18.06
CA CYS A 39 26.37 -11.66 17.59
C CYS A 39 25.57 -10.74 16.66
N ARG A 40 25.47 -9.45 17.00
CA ARG A 40 24.83 -8.44 16.14
C ARG A 40 25.45 -8.41 14.74
N GLN A 41 26.77 -8.48 14.64
CA GLN A 41 27.45 -8.47 13.34
C GLN A 41 27.15 -9.71 12.49
N LYS A 42 26.87 -10.86 13.13
CA LYS A 42 26.40 -12.07 12.45
C LYS A 42 24.90 -12.05 12.13
N LEU A 43 24.10 -11.35 12.93
CA LEU A 43 22.65 -11.18 12.75
C LEU A 43 22.28 -10.03 11.81
N ASN A 44 23.26 -9.27 11.32
CA ASN A 44 23.10 -8.38 10.17
C ASN A 44 23.60 -9.10 8.90
N PRO A 45 22.84 -10.02 8.28
CA PRO A 45 22.81 -9.98 6.83
C PRO A 45 22.37 -8.55 6.45
N PRO A 46 22.87 -7.97 5.34
CA PRO A 46 22.39 -6.67 4.88
C PRO A 46 20.87 -6.73 4.95
N VAL A 47 20.27 -5.80 5.70
CA VAL A 47 18.83 -5.68 5.83
C VAL A 47 18.32 -5.46 4.41
N LEU A 48 18.00 -6.57 3.73
CA LEU A 48 17.15 -6.58 2.56
C LEU A 48 15.86 -6.03 3.13
N LEU A 49 15.68 -4.73 2.93
CA LEU A 49 14.46 -4.02 3.28
C LEU A 49 13.28 -4.93 2.98
N PRO A 50 12.30 -5.03 3.89
CA PRO A 50 11.15 -5.89 3.69
C PRO A 50 10.65 -5.65 2.28
N ARG A 51 10.76 -6.71 1.46
CA ARG A 51 10.37 -6.72 0.06
C ARG A 51 9.03 -6.03 0.01
N GLN A 52 9.05 -4.86 -0.62
CA GLN A 52 7.89 -4.00 -0.79
C GLN A 52 6.80 -4.93 -1.29
N MET A 53 5.79 -5.17 -0.46
CA MET A 53 4.63 -5.96 -0.86
C MET A 53 3.86 -5.04 -1.80
N GLY A 54 4.42 -4.84 -2.99
CA GLY A 54 3.79 -4.12 -4.06
C GLY A 54 2.55 -4.91 -4.36
N LEU A 55 1.40 -4.37 -3.96
CA LEU A 55 0.12 -4.88 -4.40
C LEU A 55 0.26 -5.13 -5.91
N PRO A 56 0.06 -6.36 -6.38
CA PRO A 56 0.23 -6.67 -7.80
C PRO A 56 -0.71 -5.72 -8.54
N SER A 57 -0.14 -4.82 -9.35
CA SER A 57 -0.92 -3.73 -9.99
C SER A 57 -2.14 -4.27 -10.74
N GLY A 58 -2.07 -5.52 -11.20
CA GLY A 58 -3.19 -6.24 -11.82
C GLY A 58 -4.43 -6.37 -10.92
N TRP A 59 -4.28 -6.54 -9.61
CA TRP A 59 -5.44 -6.59 -8.69
C TRP A 59 -6.13 -5.23 -8.55
N LEU A 60 -5.36 -4.14 -8.64
CA LEU A 60 -5.92 -2.78 -8.60
C LEU A 60 -6.70 -2.46 -9.88
N VAL A 61 -6.17 -2.85 -11.05
CA VAL A 61 -6.89 -2.73 -12.33
C VAL A 61 -8.16 -3.57 -12.31
N LEU A 62 -8.08 -4.80 -11.82
CA LEU A 62 -9.22 -5.71 -11.72
C LEU A 62 -10.31 -5.15 -10.80
N GLY A 63 -9.92 -4.51 -9.69
CA GLY A 63 -10.85 -3.79 -8.81
C GLY A 63 -11.53 -2.61 -9.51
N ILE A 64 -10.78 -1.80 -10.27
CA ILE A 64 -11.33 -0.65 -11.01
C ILE A 64 -12.28 -1.12 -12.12
N THR A 65 -11.93 -2.15 -12.88
CA THR A 65 -12.80 -2.66 -13.97
C THR A 65 -14.09 -3.24 -13.42
N LEU A 66 -14.04 -4.02 -12.34
CA LEU A 66 -15.24 -4.54 -11.66
C LEU A 66 -16.14 -3.40 -11.15
N LEU A 67 -15.54 -2.38 -10.51
CA LEU A 67 -16.27 -1.22 -10.00
C LEU A 67 -16.97 -0.46 -11.14
N LEU A 68 -16.25 -0.21 -12.24
CA LEU A 68 -16.78 0.51 -13.39
C LEU A 68 -17.92 -0.26 -14.08
N THR A 69 -17.77 -1.57 -14.19
CA THR A 69 -18.79 -2.46 -14.76
C THR A 69 -20.06 -2.43 -13.91
N GLY A 70 -19.92 -2.51 -12.58
CA GLY A 70 -21.05 -2.40 -11.65
C GLY A 70 -21.78 -1.07 -11.77
N PHE A 71 -21.06 0.03 -11.89
CA PHE A 71 -21.65 1.36 -12.08
C PHE A 71 -22.43 1.46 -13.40
N LEU A 72 -21.88 0.93 -14.50
CA LEU A 72 -22.54 0.93 -15.81
C LEU A 72 -23.86 0.15 -15.77
N LEU A 73 -23.86 -1.03 -15.13
CA LEU A 73 -25.04 -1.87 -14.98
C LEU A 73 -26.14 -1.18 -14.17
N VAL A 74 -25.78 -0.53 -13.06
CA VAL A 74 -26.73 0.24 -12.24
C VAL A 74 -27.30 1.41 -13.03
N ALA A 75 -26.45 2.17 -13.72
CA ALA A 75 -26.89 3.30 -14.55
C ALA A 75 -27.88 2.84 -15.64
N LEU A 76 -27.57 1.76 -16.36
CA LEU A 76 -28.45 1.19 -17.37
C LEU A 76 -29.78 0.71 -16.76
N GLY A 77 -29.75 0.07 -15.58
CA GLY A 77 -30.95 -0.35 -14.87
C GLY A 77 -31.87 0.82 -14.50
N VAL A 78 -31.30 1.95 -14.05
CA VAL A 78 -32.07 3.17 -13.76
C VAL A 78 -32.66 3.77 -15.03
N LEU A 79 -31.93 3.78 -16.14
CA LEU A 79 -32.45 4.28 -17.43
C LEU A 79 -33.60 3.41 -17.95
N LEU A 80 -33.46 2.09 -17.91
CA LEU A 80 -34.44 1.13 -18.44
C LEU A 80 -35.70 1.03 -17.56
N SER A 81 -35.57 1.18 -16.25
CA SER A 81 -36.69 1.08 -15.31
C SER A 81 -37.66 2.26 -15.39
N GLY A 82 -37.28 3.38 -16.04
CA GLY A 82 -38.13 4.56 -16.21
C GLY A 82 -38.55 5.25 -14.90
N GLN A 83 -38.12 4.70 -13.75
CA GLN A 83 -38.38 5.20 -12.41
C GLN A 83 -37.15 5.95 -11.91
N ALA A 84 -36.85 7.07 -12.57
CA ALA A 84 -35.97 8.11 -12.05
C ALA A 84 -36.65 8.90 -10.92
N ARG A 85 -37.27 8.21 -9.96
CA ARG A 85 -37.99 8.77 -8.80
C ARG A 85 -37.45 8.14 -7.52
N GLY A 86 -36.17 8.37 -7.25
CA GLY A 86 -35.54 7.86 -6.04
C GLY A 86 -34.16 8.49 -5.84
N PHE A 87 -33.94 9.07 -4.65
CA PHE A 87 -32.65 9.57 -4.20
C PHE A 87 -32.01 8.47 -3.37
N LEU A 88 -30.94 7.85 -3.87
CA LEU A 88 -30.24 6.80 -3.15
C LEU A 88 -28.76 7.15 -3.04
N PHE A 89 -28.37 7.44 -1.80
CA PHE A 89 -27.05 7.95 -1.45
C PHE A 89 -26.19 6.79 -0.93
N VAL A 90 -25.20 6.37 -1.72
CA VAL A 90 -24.15 5.45 -1.27
C VAL A 90 -22.80 5.99 -1.75
N PHE A 91 -21.97 6.39 -0.80
CA PHE A 91 -20.56 6.76 -0.99
C PHE A 91 -19.80 5.70 -1.81
N PRO A 92 -18.95 6.00 -2.81
CA PRO A 92 -18.33 7.27 -3.22
C PRO A 92 -18.79 7.85 -4.58
N PHE A 93 -19.84 7.30 -5.22
CA PHE A 93 -20.28 7.75 -6.56
C PHE A 93 -21.74 8.21 -6.51
N PHE A 94 -21.93 9.52 -6.63
CA PHE A 94 -23.24 10.14 -6.54
C PHE A 94 -24.03 9.93 -7.83
N ILE A 95 -25.14 9.19 -7.77
CA ILE A 95 -26.14 9.17 -8.84
C ILE A 95 -27.38 9.88 -8.34
N PHE A 96 -27.63 11.09 -8.85
CA PHE A 96 -28.81 11.88 -8.53
C PHE A 96 -29.80 11.81 -9.69
N ALA A 97 -30.90 11.09 -9.48
CA ALA A 97 -32.06 11.11 -10.37
C ALA A 97 -33.16 11.96 -9.73
N ASN A 98 -33.05 13.28 -9.86
CA ASN A 98 -34.16 14.18 -9.61
C ASN A 98 -34.59 14.83 -10.92
N SER A 99 -35.89 14.81 -11.22
CA SER A 99 -36.54 15.35 -12.41
C SER A 99 -36.39 16.87 -12.63
N ALA A 100 -35.66 17.56 -11.75
CA ALA A 100 -35.42 18.99 -11.82
C ALA A 100 -34.04 19.37 -12.40
N MET A 101 -33.16 18.40 -12.65
CA MET A 101 -31.90 18.69 -13.34
C MET A 101 -32.10 18.68 -14.86
N PRO A 102 -31.74 19.76 -15.55
CA PRO A 102 -31.85 19.79 -16.99
C PRO A 102 -30.83 18.80 -17.60
N SER A 103 -31.28 18.10 -18.64
CA SER A 103 -30.57 16.96 -19.27
C SER A 103 -29.14 17.25 -19.71
N TYR A 104 -28.81 18.53 -19.97
CA TYR A 104 -27.45 18.96 -20.32
C TYR A 104 -26.46 18.86 -19.15
N VAL A 105 -26.90 19.04 -17.89
CA VAL A 105 -26.03 18.90 -16.71
C VAL A 105 -25.66 17.43 -16.50
N PHE A 106 -26.62 16.54 -16.70
CA PHE A 106 -26.40 15.09 -16.65
C PHE A 106 -25.43 14.63 -17.75
N LEU A 107 -25.63 15.10 -18.99
CA LEU A 107 -24.70 14.83 -20.10
C LEU A 107 -23.28 15.34 -19.80
N ALA A 108 -23.15 16.55 -19.26
CA ALA A 108 -21.84 17.12 -18.90
C ALA A 108 -21.11 16.29 -17.84
N LEU A 109 -21.83 15.84 -16.80
CA LEU A 109 -21.28 14.97 -15.75
C LEU A 109 -20.84 13.60 -16.28
N LEU A 110 -21.64 13.00 -17.17
CA LEU A 110 -21.31 11.72 -17.80
C LEU A 110 -20.04 11.86 -18.67
N VAL A 111 -19.96 12.91 -19.49
CA VAL A 111 -18.77 13.20 -20.30
C VAL A 111 -17.53 13.43 -19.42
N LEU A 112 -17.67 14.19 -18.33
CA LEU A 112 -16.58 14.43 -17.38
C LEU A 112 -16.09 13.12 -16.72
N PHE A 113 -17.01 12.23 -16.35
CA PHE A 113 -16.68 10.93 -15.78
C PHE A 113 -15.94 10.05 -16.80
N VAL A 114 -16.42 9.97 -18.04
CA VAL A 114 -15.74 9.23 -19.12
C VAL A 114 -14.35 9.82 -19.43
N ALA A 115 -14.22 11.15 -19.42
CA ALA A 115 -12.93 11.81 -19.60
C ALA A 115 -11.97 11.49 -18.45
N PHE A 116 -12.45 11.47 -17.20
CA PHE A 116 -11.66 11.11 -16.03
C PHE A 116 -11.19 9.66 -16.08
N THR A 117 -12.08 8.72 -16.44
CA THR A 117 -11.71 7.29 -16.57
C THR A 117 -10.70 7.08 -17.68
N LEU A 118 -10.87 7.72 -18.84
CA LEU A 118 -9.88 7.73 -19.92
C LEU A 118 -8.54 8.32 -19.46
N ALA A 119 -8.55 9.44 -18.73
CA ALA A 119 -7.33 10.07 -18.24
C ALA A 119 -6.57 9.16 -17.26
N VAL A 120 -7.27 8.53 -16.32
CA VAL A 120 -6.68 7.55 -15.39
C VAL A 120 -6.18 6.32 -16.13
N PHE A 121 -6.94 5.83 -17.12
CA PHE A 121 -6.54 4.69 -17.95
C PHE A 121 -5.31 5.01 -18.81
N LEU A 122 -5.22 6.21 -19.39
CA LEU A 122 -4.05 6.68 -20.14
C LEU A 122 -2.84 6.93 -19.23
N ALA A 123 -3.05 7.48 -18.04
CA ALA A 123 -2.00 7.63 -17.02
C ALA A 123 -1.48 6.26 -16.58
N PHE A 124 -2.37 5.28 -16.43
CA PHE A 124 -2.04 3.90 -16.17
C PHE A 124 -1.26 3.27 -17.33
N LEU A 125 -1.70 3.42 -18.58
CA LEU A 125 -0.97 2.97 -19.76
C LEU A 125 0.38 3.65 -19.89
N LYS A 126 0.52 4.93 -19.52
CA LYS A 126 1.79 5.64 -19.52
C LYS A 126 2.73 5.17 -18.41
N TRP A 127 2.18 4.73 -17.27
CA TRP A 127 2.95 4.11 -16.20
C TRP A 127 3.35 2.67 -16.55
N PHE A 128 2.48 1.95 -17.25
CA PHE A 128 2.66 0.57 -17.73
C PHE A 128 3.20 0.45 -19.15
N ALA A 129 3.56 1.56 -19.78
CA ALA A 129 4.45 1.60 -20.92
C ALA A 129 5.86 1.82 -20.34
N PRO A 130 6.51 0.79 -19.77
CA PRO A 130 7.96 0.82 -19.72
C PRO A 130 8.38 1.03 -21.16
N GLY A 131 9.28 1.99 -21.38
CA GLY A 131 9.78 2.27 -22.71
C GLY A 131 10.07 0.97 -23.45
N THR A 132 9.78 0.97 -24.74
CA THR A 132 10.36 0.05 -25.72
C THR A 132 11.86 -0.08 -25.44
N SER A 133 12.23 -1.00 -24.57
CA SER A 133 13.60 -1.26 -24.16
C SER A 133 14.09 -2.37 -25.07
N GLY A 134 14.84 -1.95 -26.09
CA GLY A 134 15.94 -2.71 -26.66
C GLY A 134 15.60 -4.07 -27.26
N THR A 135 15.36 -4.07 -28.57
CA THR A 135 16.02 -5.03 -29.45
C THR A 135 16.98 -4.26 -30.33
#